data_AF-A0A527GQN7-F1
#
_entry.id   AF-A0A527GQN7-F1
#
_cell.length_a   1.000
_cell.length_b   1.000
_cell.length_c   1.000
_cell.angle_alpha   90.00
_cell.angle_beta   90.00
_cell.angle_gamma   90.00
#
_symmetry.space_group_name_H-M   'P 1'
#
loop_
_entity.id
_entity.type
_entity.pdbx_description
1 polymer ?
#
loop_
_entity_poly.entity_id
_entity_poly.type
_entity_poly.pdbx_seq_one_letter_code
_entity_poly.pdbx_strand_id
1 'polypeptide(L)'
;KLAIAGFVVPFMAVYTPALMLQDAGPIAAQFGYPVEVAYIVAKACMGIVLWGAAAVGFLASRMALWERLIAFAAGVLLVAAVPLTDEAGWALALAWIGWHCFRARQASVKT
;
A
#
# COMPACT_ATOMS: atom_id res chain seq x y z
N LYS A 1 5.89 13.90 -11.22
CA LYS A 1 5.52 13.52 -9.83
C LYS A 1 4.73 12.22 -9.77
N LEU A 2 3.77 11.98 -10.67
CA LEU A 2 2.96 10.75 -10.68
C LEU A 2 3.74 9.45 -10.99
N ALA A 3 4.83 9.53 -11.78
CA ALA A 3 5.61 8.36 -12.19
C ALA A 3 6.27 7.56 -11.04
N ILE A 4 6.51 8.17 -9.88
CA ILE A 4 7.22 7.54 -8.75
C ILE A 4 6.42 6.36 -8.18
N ALA A 5 5.08 6.40 -8.24
CA ALA A 5 4.24 5.30 -7.76
C ALA A 5 4.45 4.01 -8.56
N GLY A 6 4.72 4.13 -9.86
CA GLY A 6 4.95 2.98 -10.74
C GLY A 6 6.30 2.31 -10.56
N PHE A 7 7.29 3.03 -10.01
CA PHE A 7 8.64 2.47 -9.78
C PHE A 7 8.67 1.42 -8.69
N VAL A 8 7.68 1.36 -7.80
CA VAL A 8 7.66 0.40 -6.68
C VAL A 8 7.27 -1.02 -7.12
N VAL A 9 6.48 -1.13 -8.20
CA VAL A 9 5.90 -2.40 -8.65
C VAL A 9 6.95 -3.40 -9.13
N PRO A 10 7.96 -3.02 -9.95
CA PRO A 10 9.04 -3.92 -10.33
C PRO A 10 9.82 -4.47 -9.13
N PHE A 11 10.04 -3.67 -8.09
CA PHE A 11 10.72 -4.13 -6.88
C PHE A 11 9.86 -5.14 -6.11
N MET A 12 8.54 -4.90 -5.98
CA MET A 12 7.64 -5.89 -5.39
C MET A 12 7.60 -7.20 -6.17
N ALA A 13 7.62 -7.15 -7.50
CA ALA A 13 7.62 -8.35 -8.35
C ALA A 13 8.86 -9.24 -8.14
N VAL A 14 10.02 -8.64 -7.85
CA VAL A 14 11.26 -9.38 -7.57
C VAL A 14 11.17 -10.16 -6.26
N TYR A 15 10.59 -9.57 -5.22
CA TYR A 15 10.51 -10.22 -3.90
C TYR A 15 9.30 -11.15 -3.76
N THR A 16 8.28 -10.97 -4.59
CA THR A 16 7.04 -11.75 -4.52
C THR A 16 6.65 -12.27 -5.90
N PRO A 17 7.22 -13.41 -6.34
CA PRO A 17 7.05 -13.95 -7.70
C PRO A 17 5.59 -14.24 -8.09
N ALA A 18 4.72 -14.52 -7.12
CA ALA A 18 3.30 -14.75 -7.36
C ALA A 18 2.57 -13.54 -7.97
N LEU A 19 3.14 -12.33 -7.92
CA LEU A 19 2.63 -11.18 -8.68
C LEU A 19 2.78 -11.38 -10.21
N MET A 20 3.79 -12.12 -10.63
CA MET A 20 4.02 -12.50 -12.03
C MET A 20 3.33 -13.81 -12.41
N LEU A 21 2.43 -14.30 -11.54
CA LEU A 21 1.84 -15.64 -11.65
C LEU A 21 2.92 -16.74 -11.72
N GLN A 22 4.02 -16.57 -10.98
CA GLN A 22 5.10 -17.54 -10.84
C GLN A 22 5.18 -18.04 -9.40
N ASP A 23 5.62 -19.29 -9.23
CA ASP A 23 5.85 -20.03 -7.97
C ASP A 23 4.83 -19.86 -6.82
N ALA A 24 4.28 -20.98 -6.35
CA ALA A 24 3.42 -21.01 -5.19
C ALA A 24 4.24 -20.78 -3.92
N GLY A 25 4.04 -19.63 -3.26
CA GLY A 25 4.66 -19.31 -1.99
C GLY A 25 3.98 -20.00 -0.81
N PRO A 26 4.38 -19.65 0.43
CA PRO A 26 3.87 -20.29 1.65
C PRO A 26 2.36 -20.07 1.86
N ILE A 27 1.78 -19.01 1.30
CA ILE A 27 0.34 -18.72 1.37
C ILE A 27 -0.44 -19.70 0.47
N ALA A 28 0.05 -19.98 -0.73
CA ALA A 28 -0.56 -20.95 -1.64
C ALA A 28 -0.56 -22.38 -1.07
N ALA A 29 0.46 -22.74 -0.28
CA ALA A 29 0.51 -24.05 0.38
C ALA A 29 -0.61 -24.24 1.42
N GLN A 30 -1.12 -23.16 2.02
CA GLN A 30 -2.14 -23.22 3.07
C GLN A 30 -3.56 -22.91 2.56
N PHE A 31 -3.70 -21.94 1.65
CA PHE A 31 -4.99 -21.40 1.21
C PHE A 31 -5.25 -21.55 -0.30
N GLY A 32 -4.27 -22.06 -1.05
CA GLY A 32 -4.34 -22.23 -2.49
C GLY A 32 -3.79 -21.04 -3.29
N TYR A 33 -3.29 -21.36 -4.49
CA TYR A 33 -2.61 -20.40 -5.36
C TYR A 33 -3.43 -19.14 -5.74
N PRO A 34 -4.74 -19.23 -6.05
CA PRO A 34 -5.52 -18.04 -6.38
C PRO A 34 -5.62 -17.03 -5.23
N VAL A 35 -5.61 -17.51 -3.98
CA VAL A 35 -5.71 -16.66 -2.78
C VAL A 35 -4.42 -15.87 -2.59
N GLU A 36 -3.27 -16.50 -2.79
CA GLU A 36 -1.97 -15.83 -2.72
C GLU A 36 -1.85 -14.72 -3.78
N VAL A 37 -2.22 -15.02 -5.03
CA VAL A 37 -2.22 -14.02 -6.11
C VAL A 37 -3.13 -12.83 -5.76
N ALA A 38 -4.37 -13.09 -5.32
CA ALA A 38 -5.30 -12.03 -4.94
C ALA A 38 -4.76 -11.16 -3.79
N TYR A 39 -4.14 -11.77 -2.79
CA TYR A 39 -3.53 -11.08 -1.67
C TYR A 39 -2.38 -10.16 -2.12
N ILE A 40 -1.46 -10.67 -2.94
CA ILE A 40 -0.29 -9.92 -3.39
C ILE A 40 -0.70 -8.79 -4.35
N VAL A 41 -1.68 -9.04 -5.23
CA VAL A 41 -2.23 -7.99 -6.10
C VAL A 41 -2.87 -6.88 -5.26
N ALA A 42 -3.67 -7.22 -4.24
CA ALA A 42 -4.25 -6.23 -3.34
C ALA A 42 -3.17 -5.43 -2.59
N LYS A 43 -2.11 -6.10 -2.15
CA LYS A 43 -0.95 -5.49 -1.49
C LYS A 43 -0.22 -4.53 -2.42
N ALA A 44 0.02 -4.93 -3.67
CA ALA A 44 0.64 -4.09 -4.69
C ALA A 44 -0.20 -2.84 -4.99
N CYS A 45 -1.52 -3.02 -5.18
CA CYS A 45 -2.44 -1.91 -5.37
C CYS A 45 -2.39 -0.91 -4.19
N MET A 46 -2.39 -1.41 -2.95
CA MET A 46 -2.30 -0.55 -1.77
C MET A 46 -0.97 0.22 -1.71
N GLY A 47 0.15 -0.46 -2.00
CA GLY A 47 1.47 0.17 -2.09
C GLY A 47 1.51 1.30 -3.11
N ILE A 48 0.97 1.10 -4.32
CA ILE A 48 0.88 2.12 -5.38
C ILE A 48 0.06 3.32 -4.92
N VAL A 49 -1.11 3.09 -4.29
CA VAL A 49 -1.97 4.17 -3.79
C VAL A 49 -1.24 5.01 -2.74
N LEU A 50 -0.59 4.38 -1.76
CA LEU A 50 0.13 5.07 -0.69
C LEU A 50 1.33 5.87 -1.21
N TRP A 51 2.14 5.27 -2.10
CA TRP A 51 3.28 5.96 -2.69
C TRP A 51 2.86 7.07 -3.65
N GLY A 52 1.81 6.86 -4.43
CA GLY A 52 1.21 7.89 -5.27
C GLY A 52 0.69 9.06 -4.44
N ALA A 53 -0.06 8.77 -3.38
CA ALA A 53 -0.57 9.75 -2.43
C ALA A 53 0.58 10.54 -1.76
N ALA A 54 1.62 9.85 -1.28
CA ALA A 54 2.79 10.48 -0.68
C ALA A 54 3.58 11.35 -1.69
N ALA A 55 3.72 10.92 -2.95
CA ALA A 55 4.43 11.68 -3.98
C ALA A 55 3.65 12.90 -4.46
N VAL A 56 2.34 12.75 -4.67
CA VAL A 56 1.44 13.82 -5.14
C VAL A 56 1.10 14.81 -4.02
N GLY A 57 1.01 14.34 -2.77
CA GLY A 57 0.59 15.14 -1.62
C GLY A 57 -0.93 15.37 -1.55
N PHE A 58 -1.71 14.53 -2.24
CA PHE A 58 -3.16 14.60 -2.26
C PHE A 58 -3.78 13.19 -2.31
N LEU A 59 -4.86 12.98 -1.57
CA LEU A 59 -5.68 11.75 -1.63
C LEU A 59 -7.18 12.10 -1.60
N ALA A 60 -7.74 12.39 -0.43
CA ALA A 60 -9.09 12.96 -0.28
C ALA A 60 -9.07 14.48 0.02
N SER A 61 -7.96 14.96 0.57
CA SER A 61 -7.66 16.37 0.83
C SER A 61 -6.15 16.59 0.69
N ARG A 62 -5.71 17.85 0.72
CA ARG A 62 -4.28 18.19 0.73
C ARG A 62 -3.62 17.59 1.98
N MET A 63 -2.54 16.85 1.78
CA MET A 63 -1.77 16.26 2.88
C MET A 63 -0.72 17.22 3.40
N ALA A 64 -0.55 17.22 4.72
CA ALA A 64 0.62 17.80 5.35
C ALA A 64 1.87 16.92 5.12
N LEU A 65 3.06 17.51 5.26
CA LEU A 65 4.32 16.80 4.99
C LEU A 65 4.51 15.57 5.89
N TRP A 66 4.07 15.64 7.15
CA TRP A 66 4.11 14.52 8.08
C TRP A 66 3.21 13.35 7.66
N GLU A 67 2.04 13.65 7.07
CA GLU A 67 1.12 12.61 6.58
C GLU A 67 1.70 11.88 5.37
N ARG A 68 2.42 12.62 4.53
CA ARG A 68 3.13 12.04 3.39
C ARG A 68 4.24 11.11 3.84
N LEU A 69 4.95 11.44 4.93
CA LEU A 69 5.96 10.56 5.52
C LEU A 69 5.33 9.29 6.11
N ILE A 70 4.18 9.39 6.76
CA ILE A 70 3.46 8.21 7.28
C ILE A 70 2.97 7.33 6.12
N ALA A 71 2.37 7.92 5.08
CA ALA A 71 1.94 7.18 3.89
C ALA A 71 3.11 6.51 3.16
N PHE A 72 4.25 7.20 3.08
CA PHE A 72 5.48 6.64 2.52
C PHE A 72 5.99 5.46 3.36
N ALA A 73 6.08 5.61 4.69
CA ALA A 73 6.48 4.55 5.59
C ALA A 73 5.53 3.33 5.51
N ALA A 74 4.21 3.56 5.46
CA ALA A 74 3.21 2.52 5.26
C ALA A 74 3.46 1.73 3.97
N GLY A 75 3.71 2.45 2.87
CA GLY A 75 4.00 1.83 1.58
C GLY A 75 5.33 1.06 1.58
N VAL A 76 6.37 1.58 2.22
CA VAL A 76 7.65 0.87 2.39
C VAL A 76 7.43 -0.43 3.18
N LEU A 77 6.67 -0.40 4.27
CA LEU A 77 6.35 -1.60 5.06
C LEU A 77 5.60 -2.66 4.25
N LEU A 78 4.72 -2.25 3.34
CA LEU A 78 4.01 -3.17 2.44
C LEU A 78 4.90 -3.69 1.29
N VAL A 79 5.86 -2.90 0.82
CA VAL A 79 6.79 -3.31 -0.26
C VAL A 79 7.91 -4.20 0.26
N ALA A 80 8.39 -3.95 1.47
CA ALA A 80 9.39 -4.78 2.12
C ALA A 80 8.79 -6.17 2.35
N ALA A 81 9.29 -7.17 1.64
CA ALA A 81 8.82 -8.55 1.71
C ALA A 81 9.34 -9.28 2.97
N VAL A 82 9.05 -8.72 4.15
CA VAL A 82 9.32 -9.37 5.43
C VAL A 82 7.98 -9.89 5.97
N PRO A 83 7.81 -11.21 6.23
CA PRO A 83 6.53 -11.80 6.63
C PRO A 83 5.88 -11.15 7.86
N LEU A 84 6.68 -10.58 8.78
CA LEU A 84 6.18 -9.85 9.95
C LEU A 84 5.78 -8.38 9.66
N THR A 85 6.28 -7.77 8.58
CA THR A 85 5.99 -6.34 8.30
C THR A 85 4.66 -6.13 7.60
N ASP A 86 4.06 -7.19 7.06
CA ASP A 86 2.85 -7.09 6.25
C ASP A 86 1.63 -6.70 7.07
N GLU A 87 1.45 -7.30 8.25
CA GLU A 87 0.34 -6.98 9.16
C GLU A 87 0.45 -5.54 9.66
N ALA A 88 1.66 -5.12 10.05
CA ALA A 88 1.93 -3.76 10.49
C ALA A 88 1.72 -2.75 9.35
N GLY A 89 2.14 -3.09 8.13
CA GLY A 89 1.95 -2.27 6.94
C GLY A 89 0.48 -2.07 6.61
N TRP A 90 -0.32 -3.15 6.62
CA TRP A 90 -1.77 -3.08 6.41
C TRP A 90 -2.48 -2.30 7.51
N ALA A 91 -2.15 -2.56 8.78
CA ALA A 91 -2.73 -1.86 9.92
C ALA A 91 -2.47 -0.35 9.84
N LEU A 92 -1.22 0.04 9.56
CA LEU A 92 -0.82 1.44 9.48
C LEU A 92 -1.40 2.12 8.24
N ALA A 93 -1.46 1.43 7.10
CA ALA A 93 -2.10 1.92 5.89
C ALA A 93 -3.59 2.21 6.10
N LEU A 94 -4.34 1.24 6.64
CA LEU A 94 -5.77 1.36 6.86
C LEU A 94 -6.10 2.41 7.92
N ALA A 95 -5.35 2.43 9.03
CA ALA A 95 -5.52 3.43 10.08
C ALA A 95 -5.26 4.85 9.55
N TRP A 96 -4.18 5.04 8.79
CA TRP A 96 -3.83 6.34 8.23
C TRP A 96 -4.83 6.80 7.16
N ILE A 97 -5.22 5.93 6.22
CA ILE A 97 -6.22 6.25 5.19
C ILE A 97 -7.57 6.58 5.84
N GLY A 98 -8.00 5.77 6.82
CA GLY A 98 -9.26 5.99 7.54
C GLY A 98 -9.28 7.33 8.26
N TRP A 99 -8.20 7.64 8.99
CA TRP A 99 -8.03 8.93 9.67
C TRP A 99 -8.02 10.11 8.69
N HIS A 100 -7.25 10.03 7.60
CA HIS A 100 -7.15 11.09 6.60
C HIS A 100 -8.50 11.36 5.92
N CYS A 101 -9.23 10.30 5.55
CA CYS A 101 -10.55 10.41 4.95
C CYS A 101 -11.58 10.98 5.93
N PHE A 102 -11.54 10.60 7.21
CA PHE A 102 -12.43 11.15 8.23
C PHE A 102 -12.18 12.64 8.43
N ARG A 103 -10.92 13.07 8.53
CA ARG A 103 -10.56 14.49 8.64
C ARG A 103 -10.96 15.28 7.39
N ALA A 104 -10.77 14.71 6.19
CA ALA A 104 -11.17 15.33 4.94
C ALA A 104 -12.69 15.58 4.87
N ARG A 105 -13.50 14.63 5.35
CA ARG A 105 -14.96 14.78 5.44
C ARG A 105 -15.38 15.89 6.40
N GLN A 106 -14.73 16.02 7.56
CA GLN A 106 -15.04 17.10 8.50
C GLN A 106 -14.71 18.48 7.94
N ALA A 107 -13.69 18.59 7.09
CA ALA A 107 -13.35 19.83 6.42
C ALA A 107 -14.42 20.23 5.38
N SER A 108 -15.05 19.26 4.69
CA SER A 108 -16.10 19.57 3.70
C SER A 108 -17.45 19.91 4.34
N VAL A 109 -17.76 19.39 5.54
CA VAL A 109 -19.02 19.67 6.26
C VAL A 109 -19.04 21.07 6.88
N LYS A 110 -17.87 21.69 7.08
CA LYS A 110 -17.74 23.05 7.65
C LYS A 110 -17.79 24.18 6.59
N THR A 111 -18.09 23.87 5.33
CA THR A 111 -18.22 24.85 4.23
C THR A 111 -19.67 24.95 3.82
#